data_AF-A0A936PMA7-F1
#
_entry.id   AF-A0A936PMA7-F1
#
_cell.length_a   1.000
_cell.length_b   1.000
_cell.length_c   1.000
_cell.angle_alpha   90.00
_cell.angle_beta   90.00
_cell.angle_gamma   90.00
#
_symmetry.space_group_name_H-M   'P 1'
#
loop_
_entity.id
_entity.type
_entity.pdbx_description
1 polymer ?
#
loop_
_entity_poly.entity_id
_entity_poly.type
_entity_poly.pdbx_seq_one_letter_code
_entity_poly.pdbx_strand_id
1 'polypeptide(L)'
;MFSENKKLLIILIIIYLMVATSSLTIASKPGLLVLLPFCIVPIVIRVFFDTRLALFVHIVTLILTGFMVPNGFEFIFQQLIAGIIAIISVAELRRRSQFFIAAFAVFVTYSAIYIGMLLIQEGSLAELDKSRFLLFGGSALFTLFSYPIIFLFEKLLAWLPMLPLWSFPIQIRPCSGSYRCMLPVLFSIRCRWLILQKLRFMR
;
A
#
# COMPACT_ATOMS: atom_id res chain seq x y z
N MET A 1 -9.68 27.39 -1.01
CA MET A 1 -8.29 27.41 -0.51
C MET A 1 -8.08 26.51 0.72
N PHE A 2 -8.89 26.62 1.78
CA PHE A 2 -8.72 25.80 3.00
C PHE A 2 -8.93 24.27 2.84
N SER A 3 -9.67 23.79 1.83
CA SER A 3 -9.91 22.35 1.64
C SER A 3 -8.65 21.59 1.17
N GLU A 4 -7.86 22.18 0.27
CA GLU A 4 -6.62 21.56 -0.22
C GLU A 4 -5.53 21.50 0.86
N ASN A 5 -5.43 22.55 1.69
CA ASN A 5 -4.48 22.57 2.81
C ASN A 5 -4.78 21.46 3.82
N LYS A 6 -6.05 21.10 4.04
CA LYS A 6 -6.45 20.01 4.95
C LYS A 6 -6.04 18.63 4.43
N LYS A 7 -6.14 18.39 3.12
CA LYS A 7 -5.66 17.14 2.50
C LYS A 7 -4.15 16.96 2.68
N LEU A 8 -3.39 18.03 2.46
CA LEU A 8 -1.95 18.05 2.70
C LEU A 8 -1.63 17.78 4.18
N LEU A 9 -2.40 18.39 5.09
CA LEU A 9 -2.24 18.20 6.54
C LEU A 9 -2.45 16.73 6.95
N ILE A 10 -3.45 16.04 6.38
CA ILE A 10 -3.68 14.60 6.62
C ILE A 10 -2.48 13.77 6.19
N ILE A 11 -1.95 14.01 4.98
CA ILE A 11 -0.76 13.30 4.48
C ILE A 11 0.43 13.54 5.41
N LEU A 12 0.63 14.80 5.82
CA LEU A 12 1.75 15.19 6.69
C LEU A 12 1.65 14.57 8.08
N ILE A 13 0.44 14.46 8.66
CA ILE A 13 0.20 13.75 9.92
C ILE A 13 0.53 12.26 9.78
N ILE A 14 0.13 11.61 8.68
CA ILE A 14 0.41 10.17 8.46
C ILE A 14 1.93 9.94 8.36
N ILE A 15 2.65 10.79 7.61
CA ILE A 15 4.12 10.71 7.52
C ILE A 15 4.74 10.91 8.91
N TYR A 16 4.32 11.94 9.64
CA TYR A 16 4.83 12.25 10.98
C TYR A 16 4.63 11.09 11.96
N LEU A 17 3.43 10.50 12.02
CA LEU A 17 3.13 9.35 12.88
C LEU A 17 4.03 8.15 12.59
N MET A 18 4.35 7.91 11.33
CA MET A 18 5.19 6.79 10.92
C MET A 18 6.66 7.02 11.25
N VAL A 19 7.16 8.23 11.03
CA VAL A 19 8.52 8.61 11.43
C VAL A 19 8.67 8.59 12.96
N ALA A 20 7.64 9.03 13.69
CA ALA A 20 7.63 9.00 15.15
C ALA A 20 7.67 7.56 15.70
N THR A 21 6.84 6.66 15.15
CA THR A 21 6.84 5.25 15.56
C THR A 21 8.13 4.53 15.18
N SER A 22 8.74 4.84 14.03
CA SER A 22 10.06 4.30 13.67
C SER A 22 11.15 4.80 14.61
N SER A 23 11.14 6.08 14.97
CA SER A 23 12.08 6.68 15.91
C SER A 23 12.01 6.01 17.29
N LEU A 24 10.80 5.80 17.82
CA LEU A 24 10.59 5.11 19.08
C LEU A 24 11.06 3.64 19.06
N THR A 25 10.88 2.98 17.90
CA THR A 25 11.30 1.59 17.71
C THR A 25 12.83 1.48 17.65
N ILE A 26 13.50 2.41 16.98
CA ILE A 26 14.97 2.49 16.94
C ILE A 26 15.54 2.65 18.35
N ALA A 27 14.95 3.52 19.17
CA ALA A 27 15.39 3.74 20.54
C ALA A 27 15.24 2.49 21.43
N SER A 28 14.25 1.64 21.13
CA SER A 28 14.01 0.42 21.90
C SER A 28 14.89 -0.73 21.42
N LYS A 29 14.68 -1.18 20.18
CA LYS A 29 15.42 -2.28 19.54
C LYS A 29 15.43 -2.09 18.01
N PRO A 30 16.59 -1.83 17.38
CA PRO A 30 16.65 -1.61 15.94
C PRO A 30 16.23 -2.83 15.12
N GLY A 31 16.46 -4.06 15.62
CA GLY A 31 16.03 -5.28 14.95
C GLY A 31 14.51 -5.43 14.79
N LEU A 32 13.70 -4.66 15.54
CA LEU A 32 12.24 -4.72 15.47
C LEU A 32 11.65 -3.84 14.35
N LEU A 33 12.45 -2.99 13.70
CA LEU A 33 12.00 -2.11 12.61
C LEU A 33 11.33 -2.85 11.45
N VAL A 34 11.79 -4.07 11.17
CA VAL A 34 11.26 -4.94 10.13
C VAL A 34 9.80 -5.35 10.38
N LEU A 35 9.40 -5.45 11.66
CA LEU A 35 8.03 -5.76 12.05
C LEU A 35 7.06 -4.61 11.75
N LEU A 36 7.57 -3.38 11.70
CA LEU A 36 6.79 -2.17 11.63
C LEU A 36 6.15 -2.05 10.22
N PRO A 37 4.84 -1.80 10.12
CA PRO A 37 4.13 -1.92 8.86
C PRO A 37 4.23 -0.66 7.99
N PHE A 38 5.41 -0.39 7.46
CA PHE A 38 5.66 0.73 6.55
C PHE A 38 4.78 0.68 5.29
N CYS A 39 4.37 -0.51 4.86
CA CYS A 39 3.49 -0.70 3.70
C CYS A 39 2.04 -0.20 3.93
N ILE A 40 1.59 0.02 5.18
CA ILE A 40 0.23 0.54 5.42
C ILE A 40 0.09 1.97 4.89
N VAL A 41 1.14 2.78 4.99
CA VAL A 41 1.14 4.19 4.56
C VAL A 41 0.77 4.34 3.10
N PRO A 42 1.52 3.75 2.14
CA PRO A 42 1.15 3.87 0.74
C PRO A 42 -0.19 3.22 0.43
N ILE A 43 -0.59 2.15 1.12
CA ILE A 43 -1.90 1.52 0.92
C ILE A 43 -3.02 2.48 1.27
N VAL A 44 -2.96 3.11 2.45
CA VAL A 44 -3.95 4.09 2.93
C VAL A 44 -3.94 5.31 2.00
N ILE A 45 -2.78 5.88 1.70
CA ILE A 45 -2.69 7.04 0.80
C ILE A 45 -3.24 6.70 -0.57
N ARG A 46 -2.99 5.51 -1.12
CA ARG A 46 -3.49 5.11 -2.43
C ARG A 46 -5.02 4.90 -2.47
N VAL A 47 -5.61 4.52 -1.35
CA VAL A 47 -7.06 4.37 -1.21
C VAL A 47 -7.75 5.74 -1.22
N PHE A 48 -7.15 6.74 -0.56
CA PHE A 48 -7.72 8.09 -0.47
C PHE A 48 -7.23 9.07 -1.56
N PHE A 49 -6.07 8.82 -2.16
CA PHE A 49 -5.39 9.69 -3.13
C PHE A 49 -4.89 8.89 -4.33
N ASP A 50 -4.41 9.58 -5.36
CA ASP A 50 -3.87 8.93 -6.55
C ASP A 50 -2.66 8.04 -6.26
N THR A 51 -2.50 6.99 -7.07
CA THR A 51 -1.37 6.03 -6.97
C THR A 51 0.00 6.71 -7.10
N ARG A 52 0.11 7.78 -7.91
CA ARG A 52 1.35 8.56 -8.06
C ARG A 52 1.75 9.26 -6.75
N LEU A 53 0.78 9.81 -6.02
CA LEU A 53 1.02 10.47 -4.74
C LEU A 53 1.43 9.46 -3.67
N ALA A 54 0.82 8.27 -3.65
CA ALA A 54 1.17 7.21 -2.71
C ALA A 54 2.63 6.75 -2.84
N LEU A 55 3.11 6.55 -4.06
CA LEU A 55 4.51 6.20 -4.32
C LEU A 55 5.47 7.30 -3.83
N PHE A 56 5.15 8.56 -4.15
CA PHE A 56 6.00 9.69 -3.75
C PHE A 56 6.07 9.84 -2.23
N VAL A 57 4.92 9.78 -1.54
CA VAL A 57 4.84 9.85 -0.08
C VAL A 57 5.62 8.70 0.57
N HIS A 58 5.51 7.48 0.03
CA HIS A 58 6.26 6.33 0.53
C HIS A 58 7.76 6.54 0.43
N ILE A 59 8.26 6.96 -0.75
CA ILE A 59 9.69 7.22 -0.96
C ILE A 59 10.22 8.29 -0.01
N VAL A 60 9.49 9.41 0.16
CA VAL A 60 9.87 10.47 1.09
C VAL A 60 9.96 9.92 2.52
N THR A 61 8.98 9.12 2.94
CA THR A 61 8.97 8.52 4.29
C THR A 61 10.13 7.54 4.49
N LEU A 62 10.48 6.73 3.48
CA LEU A 62 11.63 5.81 3.55
C LEU A 62 12.96 6.54 3.61
N ILE A 63 13.12 7.64 2.89
CA ILE A 63 14.35 8.45 2.95
C ILE A 63 14.49 9.05 4.35
N LEU A 64 13.43 9.65 4.89
CA LEU A 64 13.45 10.25 6.24
C LEU A 64 13.80 9.23 7.33
N THR A 65 13.17 8.07 7.28
CA THR A 65 13.42 7.01 8.27
C THR A 65 14.77 6.33 8.04
N GLY A 66 15.20 6.19 6.79
CA GLY A 66 16.47 5.59 6.41
C GLY A 66 17.70 6.30 6.99
N PHE A 67 17.65 7.62 7.17
CA PHE A 67 18.71 8.37 7.85
C PHE A 67 18.85 8.04 9.34
N MET A 68 17.80 7.52 9.98
CA MET A 68 17.80 7.22 11.41
C MET A 68 18.18 5.76 11.71
N VAL A 69 18.08 4.87 10.72
CA VAL A 69 18.20 3.42 10.92
C VAL A 69 19.66 2.96 10.80
N PRO A 70 20.18 2.18 11.78
CA PRO A 70 21.45 1.47 11.58
C PRO A 70 21.29 0.45 10.45
N ASN A 71 22.18 0.48 9.45
CA ASN A 71 22.03 -0.25 8.19
C ASN A 71 20.83 0.22 7.33
N GLY A 72 20.65 1.53 7.23
CA GLY A 72 19.56 2.15 6.45
C GLY A 72 19.46 1.68 5.00
N PHE A 73 20.56 1.30 4.34
CA PHE A 73 20.50 0.84 2.94
C PHE A 73 19.69 -0.45 2.76
N GLU A 74 19.97 -1.49 3.56
CA GLU A 74 19.24 -2.76 3.52
C GLU A 74 17.74 -2.53 3.80
N PHE A 75 17.46 -1.68 4.80
CA PHE A 75 16.10 -1.32 5.17
C PHE A 75 15.36 -0.58 4.04
N ILE A 76 15.94 0.50 3.49
CA ILE A 76 15.31 1.28 2.42
C ILE A 76 15.07 0.39 1.20
N PHE A 77 16.05 -0.43 0.81
CA PHE A 77 15.93 -1.31 -0.36
C PHE A 77 14.77 -2.29 -0.18
N GLN A 78 14.69 -2.93 0.97
CA GLN A 78 13.62 -3.88 1.28
C GLN A 78 12.24 -3.21 1.32
N GLN A 79 12.11 -2.03 1.92
CA GLN A 79 10.82 -1.32 2.01
C GLN A 79 10.40 -0.63 0.71
N LEU A 80 11.36 -0.27 -0.14
CA LEU A 80 11.06 0.31 -1.45
C LEU A 80 10.37 -0.72 -2.34
N ILE A 81 10.98 -1.90 -2.49
CA ILE A 81 10.43 -2.96 -3.35
C ILE A 81 9.10 -3.48 -2.77
N ALA A 82 9.06 -3.77 -1.47
CA ALA A 82 7.82 -4.23 -0.83
C ALA A 82 6.69 -3.20 -0.91
N GLY A 83 7.00 -1.92 -0.76
CA GLY A 83 6.03 -0.83 -0.91
C GLY A 83 5.47 -0.74 -2.32
N ILE A 84 6.32 -0.87 -3.35
CA ILE A 84 5.87 -0.88 -4.75
C ILE A 84 4.96 -2.09 -5.00
N ILE A 85 5.36 -3.30 -4.56
CA ILE A 85 4.54 -4.51 -4.69
C ILE A 85 3.21 -4.38 -3.94
N ALA A 86 3.20 -3.79 -2.75
CA ALA A 86 1.98 -3.52 -1.99
C ALA A 86 1.04 -2.58 -2.77
N ILE A 87 1.57 -1.50 -3.34
CA ILE A 87 0.81 -0.58 -4.18
C ILE A 87 0.35 -1.26 -5.47
N ILE A 88 1.11 -2.11 -6.12
CA ILE A 88 0.61 -2.78 -7.33
C ILE A 88 -0.48 -3.79 -6.95
N SER A 89 -0.29 -4.55 -5.88
CA SER A 89 -1.24 -5.58 -5.42
C SER A 89 -2.60 -4.98 -5.01
N VAL A 90 -2.58 -3.83 -4.36
CA VAL A 90 -3.80 -3.09 -3.96
C VAL A 90 -4.46 -2.40 -5.18
N ALA A 91 -3.83 -2.35 -6.37
CA ALA A 91 -4.46 -1.74 -7.56
C ALA A 91 -5.66 -2.52 -8.05
N GLU A 92 -5.56 -3.83 -7.92
CA GLU A 92 -6.50 -4.80 -8.48
C GLU A 92 -7.72 -5.05 -7.57
N LEU A 93 -7.99 -4.13 -6.63
CA LEU A 93 -8.98 -4.24 -5.57
C LEU A 93 -10.43 -4.22 -6.09
N ARG A 94 -10.85 -5.32 -6.70
CA ARG A 94 -12.23 -5.57 -7.13
C ARG A 94 -12.98 -6.55 -6.22
N ARG A 95 -12.29 -7.26 -5.31
CA ARG A 95 -12.87 -8.27 -4.38
C ARG A 95 -12.20 -8.25 -3.00
N ARG A 96 -12.96 -8.60 -1.94
CA ARG A 96 -12.50 -8.63 -0.53
C ARG A 96 -11.27 -9.52 -0.28
N SER A 97 -11.10 -10.58 -1.07
CA SER A 97 -9.96 -11.49 -0.97
C SER A 97 -8.62 -10.88 -1.40
N GLN A 98 -8.63 -9.73 -2.09
CA GLN A 98 -7.41 -9.12 -2.63
C GLN A 98 -6.49 -8.54 -1.54
N PHE A 99 -7.02 -8.18 -0.36
CA PHE A 99 -6.17 -7.76 0.77
C PHE A 99 -5.29 -8.91 1.29
N PHE A 100 -5.81 -10.14 1.30
CA PHE A 100 -5.02 -11.32 1.67
C PHE A 100 -3.93 -11.61 0.64
N ILE A 101 -4.24 -11.43 -0.64
CA ILE A 101 -3.26 -11.59 -1.73
C ILE A 101 -2.16 -10.54 -1.61
N ALA A 102 -2.51 -9.28 -1.31
CA ALA A 102 -1.53 -8.22 -1.09
C ALA A 102 -0.61 -8.53 0.11
N ALA A 103 -1.16 -8.96 1.25
CA ALA A 103 -0.37 -9.36 2.41
C ALA A 103 0.57 -10.54 2.10
N PHE A 104 0.08 -11.54 1.37
CA PHE A 104 0.91 -12.67 0.92
C PHE A 104 2.02 -12.23 -0.05
N ALA A 105 1.71 -11.35 -1.00
CA ALA A 105 2.68 -10.81 -1.95
C ALA A 105 3.80 -10.02 -1.23
N VAL A 106 3.46 -9.23 -0.21
CA VAL A 106 4.42 -8.52 0.64
C VAL A 106 5.32 -9.50 1.40
N PHE A 107 4.73 -10.56 2.01
CA PHE A 107 5.51 -11.60 2.71
C PHE A 107 6.52 -12.30 1.80
N VAL A 108 6.09 -12.71 0.60
CA VAL A 108 6.96 -13.37 -0.39
C VAL A 108 8.07 -12.42 -0.85
N THR A 109 7.74 -11.14 -1.07
CA THR A 109 8.69 -10.12 -1.50
C THR A 109 9.76 -9.89 -0.43
N TYR A 110 9.38 -9.78 0.85
CA TYR A 110 10.34 -9.68 1.95
C TYR A 110 11.25 -10.89 2.05
N SER A 111 10.68 -12.09 1.92
CA SER A 111 11.45 -13.33 1.96
C SER A 111 12.49 -13.38 0.82
N ALA A 112 12.08 -13.04 -0.40
CA ALA A 112 12.95 -13.07 -1.57
C ALA A 112 14.08 -12.04 -1.49
N ILE A 113 13.78 -10.80 -1.06
CA ILE A 113 14.79 -9.75 -0.92
C ILE A 113 15.79 -10.09 0.18
N TYR A 114 15.32 -10.61 1.31
CA TYR A 114 16.19 -10.98 2.42
C TYR A 114 17.18 -12.08 2.02
N ILE A 115 16.71 -13.14 1.36
CA ILE A 115 17.57 -14.21 0.83
C ILE A 115 18.57 -13.63 -0.19
N GLY A 116 18.12 -12.76 -1.09
CA GLY A 116 18.98 -12.10 -2.07
C GLY A 116 20.08 -11.24 -1.44
N MET A 117 19.74 -10.45 -0.41
CA MET A 117 20.69 -9.61 0.32
C MET A 117 21.72 -10.44 1.10
N LEU A 118 21.29 -11.52 1.76
CA LEU A 118 22.18 -12.48 2.43
C LEU A 118 23.20 -13.08 1.46
N LEU A 119 22.74 -13.54 0.28
CA LEU A 119 23.61 -14.11 -0.74
C LEU A 119 24.67 -13.13 -1.23
N ILE A 120 24.34 -11.84 -1.34
CA ILE A 120 25.27 -10.81 -1.77
C ILE A 120 26.31 -10.48 -0.70
N GLN A 121 25.91 -10.45 0.58
CA GLN A 121 26.79 -10.03 1.68
C GLN A 121 27.70 -11.16 2.16
N GLU A 122 27.17 -12.37 2.35
CA GLU A 122 27.88 -13.47 3.01
C GLU A 122 28.23 -14.62 2.05
N GLY A 123 27.55 -14.71 0.90
CA GLY A 123 27.78 -15.79 -0.07
C GLY A 123 27.36 -17.19 0.41
N SER A 124 26.80 -17.31 1.61
CA SER A 124 26.37 -18.56 2.23
C SER A 124 24.97 -18.42 2.82
N LEU A 125 24.18 -19.49 2.78
CA LEU A 125 22.84 -19.55 3.38
C LEU A 125 22.87 -20.05 4.84
N ALA A 126 24.05 -20.20 5.43
CA ALA A 126 24.21 -20.76 6.77
C ALA A 126 23.74 -19.83 7.89
N GLU A 127 23.78 -18.51 7.70
CA GLU A 127 23.35 -17.51 8.71
C GLU A 127 21.89 -17.07 8.55
N LEU A 128 21.04 -17.94 8.00
CA LEU A 128 19.61 -17.66 7.90
C LEU A 128 18.96 -17.55 9.29
N ASP A 129 18.72 -16.31 9.73
CA ASP A 129 18.00 -16.05 10.97
C ASP A 129 16.50 -16.27 10.78
N LYS A 130 16.01 -17.38 11.32
CA LYS A 130 14.58 -17.73 11.35
C LYS A 130 13.74 -16.66 12.07
N SER A 131 14.33 -15.89 12.98
CA SER A 131 13.64 -14.83 13.72
C SER A 131 13.22 -13.70 12.79
N ARG A 132 14.06 -13.30 11.83
CA ARG A 132 13.71 -12.27 10.83
C ARG A 132 12.53 -12.68 9.95
N PHE A 133 12.44 -13.97 9.60
CA PHE A 133 11.29 -14.50 8.88
C PHE A 133 9.97 -14.35 9.64
N LEU A 134 9.98 -14.55 10.96
CA LEU A 134 8.80 -14.32 11.80
C LEU A 134 8.40 -12.83 11.81
N LEU A 135 9.37 -11.91 11.81
CA LEU A 135 9.11 -10.47 11.74
C LEU A 135 8.48 -10.07 10.41
N PHE A 136 8.92 -10.66 9.28
CA PHE A 136 8.27 -10.45 7.98
C PHE A 136 6.82 -10.94 8.00
N GLY A 137 6.56 -12.10 8.62
CA GLY A 137 5.21 -12.62 8.83
C GLY A 137 4.35 -11.65 9.63
N GLY A 138 4.89 -11.09 10.72
CA GLY A 138 4.23 -10.06 11.51
C GLY A 138 3.91 -8.80 10.72
N SER A 139 4.84 -8.28 9.91
CA SER A 139 4.63 -7.11 9.05
C SER A 139 3.55 -7.35 7.98
N ALA A 140 3.52 -8.56 7.40
CA ALA A 140 2.47 -8.97 6.48
C ALA A 140 1.09 -9.08 7.17
N LEU A 141 1.04 -9.59 8.40
CA LEU A 141 -0.19 -9.61 9.21
C LEU A 141 -0.68 -8.19 9.53
N PHE A 142 0.21 -7.26 9.88
CA PHE A 142 -0.17 -5.85 10.06
C PHE A 142 -0.69 -5.23 8.77
N THR A 143 -0.20 -5.66 7.61
CA THR A 143 -0.75 -5.21 6.32
C THR A 143 -2.21 -5.64 6.14
N LEU A 144 -2.66 -6.76 6.72
CA LEU A 144 -4.09 -7.13 6.74
C LEU A 144 -4.92 -6.16 7.60
N PHE A 145 -4.35 -5.65 8.70
CA PHE A 145 -4.96 -4.61 9.52
C PHE A 145 -5.12 -3.26 8.79
N SER A 146 -4.55 -3.10 7.58
CA SER A 146 -4.87 -1.93 6.75
C SER A 146 -6.37 -1.84 6.43
N TYR A 147 -7.07 -2.96 6.31
CA TYR A 147 -8.50 -2.98 6.00
C TYR A 147 -9.38 -2.29 7.07
N PRO A 148 -9.32 -2.66 8.36
CA PRO A 148 -10.05 -1.93 9.40
C PRO A 148 -9.57 -0.48 9.55
N ILE A 149 -8.28 -0.19 9.33
CA ILE A 149 -7.76 1.19 9.34
C ILE A 149 -8.42 2.03 8.25
N ILE A 150 -8.53 1.51 7.02
CA ILE A 150 -9.21 2.20 5.91
C ILE A 150 -10.66 2.51 6.29
N PHE A 151 -11.37 1.55 6.89
CA PHE A 151 -12.76 1.76 7.35
C PHE A 151 -12.85 2.81 8.47
N LEU A 152 -11.89 2.83 9.39
CA LEU A 152 -11.83 3.84 10.45
C LEU A 152 -11.61 5.24 9.86
N PHE A 153 -10.70 5.38 8.90
CA PHE A 153 -10.49 6.64 8.19
C PHE A 153 -11.72 7.07 7.39
N GLU A 154 -12.42 6.14 6.74
CA GLU A 154 -13.69 6.43 6.05
C GLU A 154 -14.73 7.00 7.03
N LYS A 155 -14.88 6.39 8.21
CA LYS A 155 -15.77 6.91 9.26
C LYS A 155 -15.31 8.26 9.78
N LEU A 156 -14.02 8.43 10.07
CA LEU A 156 -13.48 9.68 10.60
C LEU A 156 -13.67 10.84 9.60
N LEU A 157 -13.51 10.56 8.30
CA LEU A 157 -13.78 11.50 7.21
C LEU A 157 -15.27 11.75 6.95
N ALA A 158 -16.17 10.84 7.36
CA ALA A 158 -17.61 11.05 7.27
C ALA A 158 -18.15 11.98 8.38
N TRP A 159 -17.51 11.97 9.55
CA TRP A 159 -17.87 12.88 10.66
C TRP A 159 -17.41 14.31 10.43
N LEU A 160 -16.31 14.45 9.70
CA LEU A 160 -15.78 15.72 9.30
C LEU A 160 -16.44 16.11 7.95
N PRO A 161 -17.06 17.30 7.76
CA PRO A 161 -17.78 17.66 6.53
C PRO A 161 -16.84 17.96 5.32
N MET A 162 -15.78 17.17 5.15
CA MET A 162 -14.54 17.53 4.44
C MET A 162 -14.59 17.25 2.94
N LEU A 163 -15.16 16.12 2.54
CA LEU A 163 -15.17 15.65 1.15
C LEU A 163 -16.41 14.77 0.91
N PRO A 164 -17.18 14.94 -0.18
CA PRO A 164 -18.27 14.04 -0.50
C PRO A 164 -17.71 12.63 -0.77
N LEU A 165 -18.21 11.65 -0.02
CA LEU A 165 -17.89 10.21 -0.10
C LEU A 165 -18.01 9.64 -1.53
N TRP A 166 -18.77 10.30 -2.41
CA TRP A 166 -18.98 9.91 -3.81
C TRP A 166 -17.75 10.13 -4.71
N SER A 167 -16.75 10.91 -4.27
CA SER A 167 -15.52 11.15 -5.04
C SER A 167 -14.44 10.09 -4.82
N PHE A 168 -14.60 9.20 -3.83
CA PHE A 168 -13.63 8.14 -3.56
C PHE A 168 -13.93 6.89 -4.39
N PRO A 169 -12.91 6.25 -5.00
CA PRO A 169 -13.09 5.07 -5.84
C PRO A 169 -13.40 3.79 -5.04
N ILE A 170 -13.40 3.82 -3.70
CA ILE A 170 -13.84 2.71 -2.86
C ILE A 170 -15.37 2.66 -2.88
N GLN A 171 -15.90 2.25 -4.02
CA GLN A 171 -17.25 1.73 -4.06
C GLN A 171 -17.18 0.26 -3.66
N ILE A 172 -17.33 0.00 -2.36
CA ILE A 172 -17.85 -1.29 -1.91
C ILE A 172 -19.31 -1.32 -2.38
N ARG A 173 -19.54 -1.54 -3.67
CA ARG A 173 -20.87 -1.93 -4.11
C ARG A 173 -21.12 -3.30 -3.51
N PRO A 174 -22.19 -3.52 -2.73
CA PRO A 174 -22.67 -4.88 -2.55
C PRO A 174 -22.91 -5.40 -3.97
N CYS A 175 -22.33 -6.56 -4.29
CA CYS A 175 -22.71 -7.28 -5.50
C CYS A 175 -24.16 -7.73 -5.34
N SER A 176 -25.10 -6.84 -5.62
CA SER A 176 -26.44 -7.23 -6.04
C SER A 176 -26.28 -7.92 -7.39
N GLY A 177 -26.74 -9.17 -7.45
CA GLY A 177 -26.32 -10.15 -8.43
C GLY A 177 -26.37 -9.68 -9.88
N SER A 178 -25.23 -9.81 -10.58
CA SER A 178 -25.22 -10.25 -11.98
C SER A 178 -23.78 -10.59 -12.39
N TYR A 179 -23.64 -11.72 -13.07
CA TYR A 179 -22.42 -12.47 -13.38
C TYR A 179 -21.54 -11.79 -14.45
N ARG A 180 -21.04 -10.57 -14.20
CA ARG A 180 -20.02 -9.92 -15.04
C ARG A 180 -18.78 -9.57 -14.24
N CYS A 181 -18.01 -10.60 -13.91
CA CYS A 181 -16.64 -10.49 -13.41
C CYS A 181 -15.73 -11.49 -14.15
N MET A 182 -15.34 -11.15 -15.39
CA MET A 182 -14.27 -11.76 -16.22
C MET A 182 -14.02 -10.71 -17.32
N LEU A 183 -12.86 -10.15 -17.67
CA LEU A 183 -11.43 -10.29 -17.43
C LEU A 183 -10.81 -8.87 -17.51
N PRO A 184 -9.64 -8.57 -16.92
CA PRO A 184 -8.77 -7.48 -17.36
C PRO A 184 -7.86 -7.98 -18.52
N VAL A 185 -7.28 -7.04 -19.27
CA VAL A 185 -6.45 -7.23 -20.49
C VAL A 185 -7.28 -7.41 -21.76
N LEU A 186 -7.09 -6.51 -22.75
CA LEU A 186 -7.80 -6.38 -24.03
C LEU A 186 -9.20 -5.74 -23.96
N PHE A 187 -9.29 -4.41 -23.77
CA PHE A 187 -10.13 -3.61 -24.68
C PHE A 187 -9.86 -2.09 -24.64
N SER A 188 -8.69 -1.70 -25.16
CA SER A 188 -8.39 -0.30 -25.52
C SER A 188 -9.06 0.15 -26.85
N ILE A 189 -9.89 -0.70 -27.49
CA ILE A 189 -10.38 -0.46 -28.87
C ILE A 189 -11.92 -0.56 -29.05
N ARG A 190 -12.72 -1.11 -28.11
CA ARG A 190 -14.19 -1.29 -28.30
C ARG A 190 -14.99 -0.01 -28.02
N CYS A 191 -14.45 0.94 -27.26
CA CYS A 191 -15.17 2.18 -26.94
C CYS A 191 -15.42 3.06 -28.19
N ARG A 192 -14.68 2.86 -29.29
CA ARG A 192 -14.95 3.58 -30.55
C ARG A 192 -16.11 2.99 -31.34
N TRP A 193 -16.42 1.71 -31.16
CA TRP A 193 -17.48 1.01 -31.90
C TRP A 193 -18.88 1.21 -31.31
N LEU A 194 -19.00 1.36 -29.98
CA LEU A 194 -20.30 1.56 -29.32
C LEU A 194 -20.88 2.97 -29.53
N ILE A 195 -20.06 3.97 -29.83
CA ILE A 195 -20.52 5.32 -30.18
C ILE A 195 -21.00 5.38 -31.64
N LEU A 196 -20.39 4.60 -32.55
CA LEU A 196 -20.80 4.54 -33.96
C LEU A 196 -22.09 3.75 -34.21
N GLN A 197 -22.44 2.79 -33.34
CA GLN A 197 -23.69 2.03 -33.50
C GLN A 197 -24.94 2.82 -33.08
N LYS A 198 -24.80 3.83 -32.21
CA LYS A 198 -25.92 4.65 -31.72
C LYS A 198 -26.36 5.76 -32.69
N LEU A 199 -25.56 6.06 -33.71
CA LEU A 199 -25.88 7.05 -34.77
C LEU A 199 -26.61 6.45 -35.97
N ARG A 200 -26.72 5.11 -36.08
CA ARG A 200 -27.41 4.43 -37.20
C ARG A 200 -28.89 4.12 -36.91
N PHE A 201 -29.41 4.49 -35.73
CA PHE A 201 -30.80 4.23 -35.32
C PHE A 201 -31.65 5.52 -35.16
N MET A 202 -31.13 6.67 -35.61
CA MET A 202 -31.89 7.92 -35.75
C MET A 202 -31.87 8.38 -37.22
N ARG A 203 -32.31 7.50 -38.11
CA ARG A 203 -32.78 7.85 -39.45
C ARG A 203 -33.94 6.91 -39.79
#